data_AF-A0A7J7TTC0-F1
#
_entry.id   AF-A0A7J7TTC0-F1
#
_cell.length_a   1.000
_cell.length_b   1.000
_cell.length_c   1.000
_cell.angle_alpha   90.00
_cell.angle_beta   90.00
_cell.angle_gamma   90.00
#
_symmetry.space_group_name_H-M   'P 1'
#
loop_
_entity.id
_entity.type
_entity.pdbx_description
1 polymer ?
#
loop_
_entity_poly.entity_id
_entity_poly.type
_entity_poly.pdbx_seq_one_letter_code
_entity_poly.pdbx_strand_id
1 'polypeptide(L)'
;MLGPRVWSSVRQGLSRGLSRNVGGRASGEGRKVDITGIYPPLTTPFTATSEVDYGKLEENLQKLGAFPFKGFVIQGSNGEFPFLTSSERLEVVSRVRQAMPKDKLLVAGSGCESTQATVEMTVSMAQVGADVAMVLAPCYYRGRMSSAALIHHYTKVADLSPIPVVLYNVPANTGQWEDAQKLQLRLIEPNTAVTRRFGIPGLKKAMDWLGYYGGPCRAPLQELSPEEEEELRLDFTNNGWL
;
A
#
# COMPACT_ATOMS: atom_id res chain seq x y z
N MET A 1 6.11 -27.08 -6.85
CA MET A 1 5.35 -26.86 -8.11
C MET A 1 3.86 -26.91 -7.82
N LEU A 2 3.22 -25.77 -7.60
CA LEU A 2 1.75 -25.70 -7.56
C LEU A 2 1.24 -25.74 -9.01
N GLY A 3 0.50 -26.79 -9.35
CA GLY A 3 0.16 -27.12 -10.75
C GLY A 3 -0.92 -26.23 -11.38
N PRO A 4 -1.17 -26.39 -12.70
CA PRO A 4 -2.13 -25.61 -13.50
C PRO A 4 -3.57 -25.55 -12.94
N ARG A 5 -3.95 -26.53 -12.11
CA ARG A 5 -5.27 -26.59 -11.45
C ARG A 5 -5.48 -25.53 -10.37
N VAL A 6 -4.42 -25.01 -9.77
CA VAL A 6 -4.52 -23.92 -8.78
C VAL A 6 -4.88 -22.61 -9.49
N TRP A 7 -4.29 -22.37 -10.67
CA TRP A 7 -4.54 -21.18 -11.48
C TRP A 7 -5.97 -21.11 -12.06
N SER A 8 -6.56 -22.24 -12.45
CA SER A 8 -7.96 -22.28 -12.88
C SER A 8 -8.93 -22.00 -11.72
N SER A 9 -8.62 -22.50 -10.52
CA SER A 9 -9.40 -22.26 -9.31
C SER A 9 -9.32 -20.80 -8.85
N VAL A 10 -8.15 -20.15 -8.96
CA VAL A 10 -7.98 -18.72 -8.63
C VAL A 10 -8.76 -17.83 -9.62
N ARG A 11 -8.69 -18.11 -10.93
CA ARG A 11 -9.48 -17.38 -11.94
C ARG A 11 -10.99 -17.59 -11.80
N GLN A 12 -11.45 -18.80 -11.45
CA GLN A 12 -12.88 -19.06 -11.18
C GLN A 12 -13.35 -18.45 -9.86
N GLY A 13 -12.48 -18.38 -8.84
CA GLY A 13 -12.75 -17.68 -7.59
C GLY A 13 -12.89 -16.17 -7.78
N LEU A 14 -12.02 -15.56 -8.58
CA LEU A 14 -12.05 -14.13 -8.92
C LEU A 14 -13.32 -13.75 -9.68
N SER A 15 -13.71 -14.53 -10.71
CA SER A 15 -14.93 -14.27 -11.49
C SER A 15 -16.23 -14.44 -10.68
N ARG A 16 -16.27 -15.39 -9.74
CA ARG A 16 -17.41 -15.56 -8.81
C ARG A 16 -17.43 -14.53 -7.67
N GLY A 17 -16.26 -14.07 -7.20
CA GLY A 17 -16.14 -13.05 -6.15
C GLY A 17 -16.51 -11.65 -6.64
N LEU A 18 -16.09 -11.29 -7.86
CA LEU A 18 -16.41 -10.00 -8.48
C LEU A 18 -17.91 -9.86 -8.80
N SER A 19 -18.61 -10.95 -9.08
CA SER A 19 -20.05 -10.93 -9.41
C SER A 19 -20.96 -10.90 -8.18
N ARG A 20 -20.47 -11.29 -6.99
CA ARG A 20 -21.27 -11.31 -5.74
C ARG A 20 -21.28 -10.00 -4.94
N ASN A 21 -20.38 -9.06 -5.22
CA ASN A 21 -20.20 -7.86 -4.38
C ASN A 21 -20.93 -6.59 -4.87
N VAL A 22 -21.89 -6.70 -5.79
CA VAL A 22 -22.67 -5.53 -6.24
C VAL A 22 -23.78 -5.11 -5.25
N GLY A 23 -23.93 -5.78 -4.10
CA GLY A 23 -25.08 -5.55 -3.20
C GLY A 23 -24.81 -5.43 -1.69
N GLY A 24 -23.55 -5.44 -1.23
CA GLY A 24 -23.25 -5.42 0.21
C GLY A 24 -22.24 -4.35 0.58
N ARG A 25 -22.67 -3.29 1.28
CA ARG A 25 -21.76 -2.38 1.99
C ARG A 25 -20.91 -3.23 2.95
N ALA A 26 -19.63 -3.39 2.64
CA ALA A 26 -18.67 -3.99 3.56
C ALA A 26 -18.53 -3.06 4.77
N SER A 27 -18.86 -3.57 5.94
CA SER A 27 -18.60 -2.95 7.24
C SER A 27 -17.08 -2.88 7.45
N GLY A 28 -16.47 -1.80 6.99
CA GLY A 28 -15.02 -1.58 7.03
C GLY A 28 -14.53 -1.15 8.41
N GLU A 29 -14.33 -2.11 9.31
CA GLU A 29 -13.24 -1.98 10.29
C GLU A 29 -12.01 -2.66 9.71
N GLY A 30 -11.29 -1.93 8.85
CA GLY A 30 -9.99 -2.39 8.34
C GLY A 30 -9.05 -2.65 9.52
N ARG A 31 -8.44 -3.84 9.55
CA ARG A 31 -7.47 -4.22 10.58
C ARG A 31 -6.32 -3.22 10.58
N LYS A 32 -6.27 -2.32 11.57
CA LYS A 32 -5.17 -1.36 11.74
C LYS A 32 -3.90 -2.14 12.07
N VAL A 33 -2.94 -2.15 11.14
CA VAL A 33 -1.61 -2.72 11.32
C VAL A 33 -0.65 -1.57 11.63
N ASP A 34 0.04 -1.65 12.76
CA ASP A 34 1.13 -0.73 13.07
C ASP A 34 2.36 -1.10 12.22
N ILE A 35 2.67 -0.26 11.24
CA ILE A 35 3.80 -0.44 10.31
C ILE A 35 5.06 0.31 10.75
N THR A 36 5.11 0.96 11.91
CA THR A 36 6.31 1.69 12.36
C THR A 36 7.46 0.73 12.65
N GLY A 37 8.63 1.00 12.07
CA GLY A 37 9.85 0.25 12.32
C GLY A 37 10.81 0.21 11.13
N ILE A 38 11.84 -0.63 11.23
CA ILE A 38 12.85 -0.82 10.18
C ILE A 38 12.56 -2.11 9.42
N TYR A 39 12.65 -2.04 8.10
CA TYR A 39 12.43 -3.14 7.17
C TYR A 39 13.56 -3.15 6.13
N PRO A 40 14.38 -4.21 6.05
CA PRO A 40 15.28 -4.37 4.91
C PRO A 40 14.45 -4.78 3.67
N PRO A 41 14.62 -4.09 2.52
CA PRO A 41 14.09 -4.57 1.26
C PRO A 41 14.95 -5.74 0.78
N LEU A 42 14.38 -6.95 0.78
CA LEU A 42 15.11 -8.15 0.40
C LEU A 42 15.35 -8.20 -1.11
N THR A 43 16.54 -8.68 -1.46
CA THR A 43 16.89 -9.06 -2.83
C THR A 43 16.21 -10.38 -3.20
N THR A 44 16.15 -10.68 -4.50
CA THR A 44 15.76 -12.01 -4.99
C THR A 44 17.02 -12.73 -5.46
N PRO A 45 17.54 -13.73 -4.73
CA PRO A 45 18.71 -14.47 -5.17
C PRO A 45 18.41 -15.30 -6.42
N PHE A 46 19.40 -15.42 -7.30
CA PHE A 46 19.33 -16.24 -8.51
C PHE A 46 20.48 -17.23 -8.58
N THR A 47 20.23 -18.37 -9.21
CA THR A 47 21.27 -19.35 -9.56
C THR A 47 22.09 -18.87 -10.75
N ALA A 48 23.17 -19.60 -11.09
CA ALA A 48 23.98 -19.31 -12.28
C ALA A 48 23.19 -19.40 -13.61
N THR A 49 22.02 -20.05 -13.60
CA THR A 49 21.12 -20.16 -14.77
C THR A 49 19.95 -19.18 -14.72
N SER A 50 19.99 -18.18 -13.84
CA SER A 50 18.94 -17.15 -13.65
C SER A 50 17.60 -17.66 -13.09
N GLU A 51 17.56 -18.88 -12.53
CA GLU A 51 16.41 -19.36 -11.78
C GLU A 51 16.41 -18.76 -10.37
N VAL A 52 15.25 -18.48 -9.78
CA VAL A 52 15.18 -18.01 -8.38
C VAL A 52 15.76 -19.05 -7.43
N ASP A 53 16.76 -18.64 -6.65
CA ASP A 53 17.40 -19.49 -5.63
C ASP A 53 16.70 -19.31 -4.27
N TYR A 54 15.64 -20.09 -4.07
CA TYR A 54 14.86 -20.07 -2.83
C TYR A 54 15.66 -20.55 -1.60
N GLY A 55 16.67 -21.40 -1.79
CA GLY A 55 17.54 -21.85 -0.69
C GLY A 55 18.38 -20.70 -0.15
N LYS A 56 18.98 -19.91 -1.05
CA LYS A 56 19.71 -18.70 -0.66
C LYS A 56 18.82 -17.59 -0.15
N LEU A 57 17.58 -17.49 -0.63
CA LEU A 57 16.58 -16.57 -0.08
C LEU A 57 16.29 -16.87 1.40
N GLU A 58 16.04 -18.14 1.74
CA GLU A 58 15.82 -18.57 3.12
C GLU A 58 17.04 -18.36 4.01
N GLU A 59 18.23 -18.73 3.52
CA GLU A 59 19.48 -18.54 4.26
C GLU A 59 19.70 -17.06 4.62
N ASN A 60 19.46 -16.16 3.67
CA ASN A 60 19.56 -14.72 3.89
C ASN A 60 18.49 -14.22 4.86
N LEU A 61 17.25 -14.69 4.74
CA LEU A 61 16.16 -14.31 5.64
C LEU A 61 16.45 -14.73 7.09
N GLN A 62 17.01 -15.93 7.30
CA GLN A 62 17.40 -16.40 8.63
C GLN A 62 18.48 -15.51 9.26
N LYS A 63 19.52 -15.16 8.50
CA LYS A 63 20.58 -14.24 8.96
C LYS A 63 20.03 -12.86 9.32
N LEU A 64 19.18 -12.30 8.46
CA LEU A 64 18.57 -10.99 8.69
C LEU A 64 17.51 -11.03 9.80
N GLY A 65 16.90 -12.18 10.05
CA GLY A 65 15.91 -12.41 11.10
C GLY A 65 16.47 -12.25 12.51
N ALA A 66 17.80 -12.36 12.68
CA ALA A 66 18.48 -12.14 13.96
C ALA A 66 18.46 -10.66 14.43
N PHE A 67 18.18 -9.71 13.52
CA PHE A 67 18.07 -8.31 13.86
C PHE A 67 16.65 -7.92 14.28
N PRO A 68 16.50 -6.87 15.12
CA PRO A 68 15.21 -6.41 15.63
C PRO A 68 14.40 -5.61 14.59
N PHE A 69 14.32 -6.11 13.35
CA PHE A 69 13.45 -5.55 12.32
C PHE A 69 11.98 -5.82 12.62
N LYS A 70 11.13 -4.85 12.30
CA LYS A 70 9.65 -4.97 12.41
C LYS A 70 9.10 -5.98 11.40
N GLY A 71 9.80 -6.14 10.28
CA GLY A 71 9.39 -7.01 9.20
C GLY A 71 10.36 -6.98 8.04
N PHE A 72 9.89 -7.42 6.88
CA PHE A 72 10.66 -7.46 5.64
C PHE A 72 9.83 -6.88 4.50
N VAL A 73 10.50 -6.15 3.60
CA VAL A 73 9.90 -5.70 2.34
C VAL A 73 10.35 -6.66 1.24
N ILE A 74 9.39 -7.30 0.58
CA ILE A 74 9.63 -8.26 -0.51
C ILE A 74 9.17 -7.62 -1.82
N GLN A 75 9.95 -7.79 -2.89
CA GLN A 75 9.63 -7.22 -4.20
C GLN A 75 9.41 -5.71 -4.20
N GLY A 76 10.15 -5.00 -3.34
CA GLY A 76 10.51 -3.61 -3.63
C GLY A 76 11.48 -3.52 -4.81
N SER A 77 11.97 -2.32 -5.14
CA SER A 77 12.92 -2.13 -6.25
C SER A 77 14.16 -3.02 -6.14
N ASN A 78 14.71 -3.16 -4.92
CA ASN A 78 15.88 -4.02 -4.64
C ASN A 78 15.61 -5.53 -4.81
N GLY A 79 14.34 -5.94 -4.87
CA GLY A 79 13.94 -7.33 -5.10
C GLY A 79 13.80 -7.68 -6.57
N GLU A 80 14.12 -6.76 -7.49
CA GLU A 80 14.14 -6.99 -8.94
C GLU A 80 12.79 -7.47 -9.50
N PHE A 81 11.68 -7.01 -8.90
CA PHE A 81 10.33 -7.43 -9.26
C PHE A 81 9.96 -7.29 -10.75
N PRO A 82 10.48 -6.33 -11.55
CA PRO A 82 10.17 -6.25 -12.97
C PRO A 82 10.74 -7.42 -13.80
N PHE A 83 11.73 -8.15 -13.26
CA PHE A 83 12.40 -9.26 -13.93
C PHE A 83 11.87 -10.63 -13.51
N LEU A 84 10.87 -10.66 -12.63
CA LEU A 84 10.22 -11.89 -12.18
C LEU A 84 8.92 -12.12 -12.94
N THR A 85 8.65 -13.38 -13.30
CA THR A 85 7.33 -13.79 -13.76
C THR A 85 6.29 -13.62 -12.66
N SER A 86 5.01 -13.54 -13.02
CA SER A 86 3.93 -13.42 -12.02
C SER A 86 3.90 -14.61 -11.05
N SER A 87 4.24 -15.82 -11.50
CA SER A 87 4.35 -17.01 -10.66
C SER A 87 5.52 -16.94 -9.70
N GLU A 88 6.70 -16.51 -10.15
CA GLU A 88 7.87 -16.33 -9.26
C GLU A 88 7.59 -15.25 -8.23
N ARG A 89 6.89 -14.17 -8.62
CA ARG A 89 6.49 -13.13 -7.68
C ARG A 89 5.65 -13.68 -6.53
N LEU A 90 4.65 -14.50 -6.81
CA LEU A 90 3.82 -15.10 -5.77
C LEU A 90 4.58 -16.14 -4.95
N GLU A 91 5.41 -16.95 -5.60
CA GLU A 91 6.20 -17.98 -4.92
C GLU A 91 7.21 -17.36 -3.94
N VAL A 92 7.93 -16.31 -4.34
CA VAL A 92 8.87 -15.60 -3.44
C VAL A 92 8.15 -15.10 -2.18
N VAL A 93 6.98 -14.47 -2.31
CA VAL A 93 6.19 -14.00 -1.15
C VAL A 93 5.78 -15.19 -0.26
N SER A 94 5.26 -16.26 -0.86
CA SER A 94 4.86 -17.49 -0.16
C SER A 94 6.01 -18.10 0.63
N ARG A 95 7.19 -18.21 0.01
CA ARG A 95 8.39 -18.84 0.60
C ARG A 95 8.95 -17.99 1.75
N VAL A 96 8.98 -16.67 1.60
CA VAL A 96 9.34 -15.77 2.71
C VAL A 96 8.36 -15.90 3.86
N ARG A 97 7.04 -15.89 3.58
CA ARG A 97 6.03 -16.00 4.64
C ARG A 97 6.19 -17.27 5.46
N GLN A 98 6.50 -18.39 4.81
CA GLN A 98 6.72 -19.69 5.46
C GLN A 98 7.97 -19.69 6.37
N ALA A 99 9.05 -19.03 5.93
CA ALA A 99 10.31 -18.99 6.66
C ALA A 99 10.39 -17.87 7.72
N MET A 100 9.48 -16.91 7.68
CA MET A 100 9.47 -15.75 8.56
C MET A 100 8.65 -15.96 9.84
N PRO A 101 9.15 -15.53 11.02
CA PRO A 101 8.36 -15.50 12.26
C PRO A 101 7.01 -14.80 12.10
N LYS A 102 5.95 -15.36 12.70
CA LYS A 102 4.57 -14.87 12.52
C LYS A 102 4.30 -13.49 13.10
N ASP A 103 5.14 -13.04 14.02
CA ASP A 103 5.09 -11.73 14.68
C ASP A 103 5.75 -10.61 13.85
N LYS A 104 6.53 -10.96 12.82
CA LYS A 104 7.11 -10.01 11.87
C LYS A 104 6.15 -9.73 10.72
N LEU A 105 6.12 -8.49 10.26
CA LEU A 105 5.28 -8.05 9.14
C LEU A 105 5.92 -8.36 7.78
N LEU A 106 5.11 -8.87 6.85
CA LEU A 106 5.50 -9.06 5.46
C LEU A 106 4.87 -7.96 4.59
N VAL A 107 5.69 -7.04 4.13
CA VAL A 107 5.30 -5.98 3.21
C VAL A 107 5.63 -6.45 1.79
N ALA A 108 4.63 -6.73 0.96
CA ALA A 108 4.81 -7.26 -0.39
C ALA A 108 4.62 -6.18 -1.45
N GLY A 109 5.61 -5.99 -2.33
CA GLY A 109 5.53 -5.11 -3.48
C GLY A 109 4.62 -5.69 -4.55
N SER A 110 3.37 -5.23 -4.62
CA SER A 110 2.34 -5.76 -5.52
C SER A 110 2.08 -4.89 -6.75
N GLY A 111 2.73 -3.72 -6.84
CA GLY A 111 2.55 -2.76 -7.93
C GLY A 111 2.77 -3.35 -9.32
N CYS A 112 1.92 -2.95 -10.26
CA CYS A 112 1.97 -3.22 -11.70
C CYS A 112 1.55 -1.94 -12.45
N GLU A 113 1.85 -1.83 -13.74
CA GLU A 113 1.48 -0.63 -14.52
C GLU A 113 -0.04 -0.46 -14.71
N SER A 114 -0.82 -1.55 -14.75
CA SER A 114 -2.29 -1.45 -14.81
C SER A 114 -2.93 -1.61 -13.43
N THR A 115 -4.00 -0.85 -13.19
CA THR A 115 -4.78 -0.94 -11.94
C THR A 115 -5.34 -2.36 -11.73
N GLN A 116 -5.89 -2.97 -12.79
CA GLN A 116 -6.44 -4.33 -12.71
C GLN A 116 -5.37 -5.35 -12.32
N ALA A 117 -4.20 -5.33 -12.95
CA ALA A 117 -3.10 -6.24 -12.61
C ALA A 117 -2.58 -6.00 -11.18
N THR A 118 -2.58 -4.75 -10.72
CA THR A 118 -2.18 -4.40 -9.35
C THR A 118 -3.17 -4.96 -8.33
N VAL A 119 -4.48 -4.87 -8.59
CA VAL A 119 -5.52 -5.47 -7.74
C VAL A 119 -5.34 -6.99 -7.67
N GLU A 120 -5.20 -7.65 -8.82
CA GLU A 120 -5.04 -9.11 -8.89
C GLU A 120 -3.78 -9.59 -8.16
N MET A 121 -2.65 -8.90 -8.37
CA MET A 121 -1.40 -9.22 -7.68
C MET A 121 -1.53 -9.00 -6.17
N THR A 122 -2.15 -7.89 -5.75
CA THR A 122 -2.37 -7.57 -4.33
C THR A 122 -3.22 -8.64 -3.64
N VAL A 123 -4.35 -9.02 -4.23
CA VAL A 123 -5.22 -10.08 -3.71
C VAL A 123 -4.47 -11.41 -3.63
N SER A 124 -3.71 -11.75 -4.67
CA SER A 124 -2.95 -13.00 -4.72
C SER A 124 -1.82 -13.03 -3.67
N MET A 125 -1.11 -11.93 -3.47
CA MET A 125 -0.07 -11.80 -2.44
C MET A 125 -0.65 -11.87 -1.03
N ALA A 126 -1.84 -11.30 -0.79
CA ALA A 126 -2.54 -11.44 0.47
C ALA A 126 -2.91 -12.92 0.77
N GLN A 127 -3.35 -13.67 -0.25
CA GLN A 127 -3.69 -15.08 -0.10
C GLN A 127 -2.50 -15.97 0.26
N VAL A 128 -1.29 -15.60 -0.18
CA VAL A 128 -0.04 -16.28 0.21
C VAL A 128 0.60 -15.68 1.48
N GLY A 129 -0.11 -14.77 2.15
CA GLY A 129 0.17 -14.31 3.51
C GLY A 129 0.97 -13.02 3.62
N ALA A 130 0.92 -12.13 2.62
CA ALA A 130 1.35 -10.75 2.82
C ALA A 130 0.47 -10.04 3.86
N ASP A 131 1.09 -9.26 4.74
CA ASP A 131 0.39 -8.48 5.77
C ASP A 131 0.02 -7.09 5.26
N VAL A 132 0.83 -6.53 4.35
CA VAL A 132 0.67 -5.20 3.77
C VAL A 132 1.09 -5.22 2.30
N ALA A 133 0.34 -4.54 1.44
CA ALA A 133 0.69 -4.34 0.03
C ALA A 133 1.42 -3.00 -0.14
N MET A 134 2.63 -3.02 -0.70
CA MET A 134 3.37 -1.84 -1.09
C MET A 134 3.22 -1.61 -2.59
N VAL A 135 2.59 -0.50 -2.99
CA VAL A 135 2.17 -0.28 -4.37
C VAL A 135 2.96 0.87 -4.97
N LEU A 136 3.78 0.54 -5.97
CA LEU A 136 4.54 1.52 -6.76
C LEU A 136 3.58 2.28 -7.69
N ALA A 137 3.79 3.59 -7.83
CA ALA A 137 3.07 4.40 -8.81
C ALA A 137 3.35 3.91 -10.25
N PRO A 138 2.31 3.66 -11.07
CA PRO A 138 2.49 3.44 -12.49
C PRO A 138 3.26 4.61 -13.12
N CYS A 139 4.20 4.30 -14.02
CA CYS A 139 5.17 5.30 -14.47
C CYS A 139 5.52 5.24 -15.95
N TYR A 140 5.16 4.17 -16.67
CA TYR A 140 5.49 4.03 -18.09
C TYR A 140 4.90 5.19 -18.93
N TYR A 141 3.64 5.56 -18.66
CA TYR A 141 2.97 6.69 -19.30
C TYR A 141 3.02 7.96 -18.43
N ARG A 142 4.20 8.32 -17.91
CA ARG A 142 4.38 9.42 -16.93
C ARG A 142 3.62 10.72 -17.25
N GLY A 143 3.59 11.16 -18.51
CA GLY A 143 2.91 12.39 -18.93
C GLY A 143 1.38 12.35 -18.79
N ARG A 144 0.81 11.19 -18.49
CA ARG A 144 -0.62 10.97 -18.24
C ARG A 144 -0.90 10.45 -16.84
N MET A 145 0.12 10.31 -15.99
CA MET A 145 -0.02 9.92 -14.58
C MET A 145 -0.28 11.15 -13.72
N SER A 146 -1.39 11.85 -13.99
CA SER A 146 -1.82 12.99 -13.19
C SER A 146 -2.19 12.57 -11.76
N SER A 147 -2.28 13.53 -10.84
CA SER A 147 -2.76 13.27 -9.48
C SER A 147 -4.12 12.57 -9.47
N ALA A 148 -5.06 12.96 -10.34
CA ALA A 148 -6.36 12.30 -10.46
C ALA A 148 -6.25 10.84 -10.92
N ALA A 149 -5.34 10.54 -11.86
CA ALA A 149 -5.10 9.17 -12.32
C ALA A 149 -4.50 8.31 -11.20
N LEU A 150 -3.51 8.83 -10.48
CA LEU A 150 -2.87 8.13 -9.36
C LEU A 150 -3.83 7.94 -8.18
N ILE A 151 -4.61 8.97 -7.81
CA ILE A 151 -5.64 8.87 -6.77
C ILE A 151 -6.65 7.77 -7.15
N HIS A 152 -7.15 7.77 -8.39
CA HIS A 152 -8.07 6.74 -8.85
C HIS A 152 -7.45 5.33 -8.78
N HIS A 153 -6.21 5.18 -9.22
CA HIS A 153 -5.47 3.93 -9.15
C HIS A 153 -5.36 3.41 -7.72
N TYR A 154 -4.82 4.22 -6.80
CA TYR A 154 -4.61 3.81 -5.42
C TYR A 154 -5.93 3.59 -4.66
N THR A 155 -6.94 4.42 -4.89
CA THR A 155 -8.28 4.24 -4.30
C THR A 155 -8.85 2.90 -4.72
N LYS A 156 -8.79 2.57 -6.01
CA LYS A 156 -9.31 1.30 -6.53
C LYS A 156 -8.57 0.08 -5.97
N VAL A 157 -7.24 0.19 -5.80
CA VAL A 157 -6.44 -0.87 -5.18
C VAL A 157 -6.78 -1.01 -3.70
N ALA A 158 -6.89 0.09 -2.96
CA ALA A 158 -7.25 0.08 -1.55
C ALA A 158 -8.66 -0.48 -1.30
N ASP A 159 -9.65 -0.09 -2.10
CA ASP A 159 -11.04 -0.56 -2.01
C ASP A 159 -11.18 -2.07 -2.18
N LEU A 160 -10.33 -2.67 -3.02
CA LEU A 160 -10.39 -4.09 -3.37
C LEU A 160 -9.33 -4.93 -2.67
N SER A 161 -8.40 -4.31 -1.94
CA SER A 161 -7.34 -5.01 -1.24
C SER A 161 -7.89 -5.62 0.07
N PRO A 162 -7.63 -6.91 0.34
CA PRO A 162 -7.94 -7.52 1.62
C PRO A 162 -6.93 -7.13 2.74
N ILE A 163 -5.85 -6.45 2.39
CA ILE A 163 -4.76 -6.03 3.30
C ILE A 163 -4.46 -4.52 3.17
N PRO A 164 -3.91 -3.86 4.19
CA PRO A 164 -3.53 -2.45 4.11
C PRO A 164 -2.61 -2.15 2.91
N VAL A 165 -2.78 -0.96 2.31
CA VAL A 165 -1.98 -0.49 1.17
C VAL A 165 -1.05 0.63 1.63
N VAL A 166 0.23 0.51 1.29
CA VAL A 166 1.26 1.54 1.46
C VAL A 166 1.61 2.09 0.09
N LEU A 167 1.48 3.41 -0.06
CA LEU A 167 1.91 4.12 -1.26
C LEU A 167 3.44 4.08 -1.34
N TYR A 168 3.99 3.64 -2.47
CA TYR A 168 5.42 3.63 -2.70
C TYR A 168 5.77 4.56 -3.86
N ASN A 169 6.53 5.59 -3.53
CA ASN A 169 7.02 6.55 -4.48
C ASN A 169 8.55 6.55 -4.46
N VAL A 170 9.17 6.08 -5.54
CA VAL A 170 10.63 6.03 -5.70
C VAL A 170 11.03 6.75 -7.00
N PRO A 171 11.12 8.09 -6.96
CA PRO A 171 11.36 8.89 -8.15
C PRO A 171 12.63 8.56 -8.93
N ALA A 172 13.66 8.04 -8.26
CA ALA A 172 14.88 7.56 -8.90
C ALA A 172 14.60 6.51 -9.98
N ASN A 173 13.57 5.69 -9.76
CA ASN A 173 13.16 4.63 -10.66
C ASN A 173 11.92 5.00 -11.48
N THR A 174 11.06 5.90 -11.01
CA THR A 174 9.82 6.29 -11.69
C THR A 174 9.93 7.57 -12.52
N GLY A 175 11.02 8.32 -12.38
CA GLY A 175 11.25 9.59 -13.09
C GLY A 175 10.32 10.74 -12.66
N GLN A 176 9.67 10.63 -11.50
CA GLN A 176 8.66 11.57 -10.99
C GLN A 176 9.16 12.40 -9.80
N TRP A 177 10.40 12.93 -9.86
CA TRP A 177 11.02 13.63 -8.72
C TRP A 177 10.25 14.86 -8.26
N GLU A 178 9.90 15.73 -9.21
CA GLU A 178 9.19 16.95 -8.88
C GLU A 178 7.77 16.68 -8.39
N ASP A 179 7.06 15.75 -9.01
CA ASP A 179 5.66 15.46 -8.66
C ASP A 179 5.58 14.72 -7.32
N ALA A 180 6.52 13.83 -7.04
CA ALA A 180 6.67 13.18 -5.74
C ALA A 180 6.96 14.18 -4.63
N GLN A 181 7.90 15.10 -4.87
CA GLN A 181 8.25 16.15 -3.92
C GLN A 181 7.06 17.08 -3.71
N LYS A 182 6.41 17.54 -4.79
CA LYS A 182 5.21 18.39 -4.72
C LYS A 182 4.09 17.71 -3.95
N LEU A 183 3.80 16.43 -4.22
CA LEU A 183 2.76 15.70 -3.50
C LEU A 183 3.09 15.53 -2.03
N GLN A 184 4.32 15.12 -1.70
CA GLN A 184 4.77 14.98 -0.31
C GLN A 184 4.67 16.31 0.43
N LEU A 185 5.18 17.40 -0.16
CA LEU A 185 5.14 18.75 0.43
C LEU A 185 3.71 19.23 0.64
N ARG A 186 2.83 19.04 -0.36
CA ARG A 186 1.41 19.42 -0.27
C ARG A 186 0.64 18.67 0.81
N LEU A 187 1.13 17.54 1.30
CA LEU A 187 0.48 16.77 2.36
C LEU A 187 0.93 17.18 3.76
N ILE A 188 2.07 17.86 3.92
CA ILE A 188 2.66 18.17 5.23
C ILE A 188 1.72 19.05 6.06
N GLU A 189 1.29 20.18 5.50
CA GLU A 189 0.47 21.16 6.21
C GLU A 189 -0.93 20.60 6.54
N PRO A 190 -1.72 20.06 5.58
CA PRO A 190 -3.01 19.44 5.89
C PRO A 190 -2.91 18.31 6.91
N ASN A 191 -1.90 17.44 6.79
CA ASN A 191 -1.69 16.35 7.75
C ASN A 191 -1.37 16.89 9.14
N THR A 192 -0.52 17.92 9.25
CA THR A 192 -0.19 18.57 10.52
C THR A 192 -1.41 19.25 11.13
N ALA A 193 -2.25 19.87 10.30
CA ALA A 193 -3.50 20.52 10.70
C ALA A 193 -4.44 19.53 11.39
N VAL A 194 -4.73 18.38 10.77
CA VAL A 194 -5.70 17.38 11.28
C VAL A 194 -5.12 16.41 12.31
N THR A 195 -3.85 16.55 12.69
CA THR A 195 -3.21 15.69 13.70
C THR A 195 -2.68 16.50 14.87
N ARG A 196 -1.60 17.27 14.66
CA ARG A 196 -0.86 17.95 15.71
C ARG A 196 -1.46 19.28 16.12
N ARG A 197 -2.03 20.05 15.18
CA ARG A 197 -2.61 21.38 15.47
C ARG A 197 -4.01 21.27 16.02
N PHE A 198 -4.94 20.77 15.20
CA PHE A 198 -6.38 20.79 15.49
C PHE A 198 -6.96 19.41 15.81
N GLY A 199 -6.14 18.36 15.71
CA GLY A 199 -6.48 17.00 16.11
C GLY A 199 -7.80 16.48 15.54
N ILE A 200 -8.55 15.75 16.37
CA ILE A 200 -9.81 15.11 15.97
C ILE A 200 -10.89 16.14 15.56
N PRO A 201 -11.09 17.28 16.24
CA PRO A 201 -12.00 18.33 15.77
C PRO A 201 -11.66 18.83 14.36
N GLY A 202 -10.38 19.11 14.07
CA GLY A 202 -9.96 19.53 12.73
C GLY A 202 -10.10 18.46 11.67
N LEU A 203 -9.79 17.20 12.00
CA LEU A 203 -10.03 16.08 11.10
C LEU A 203 -11.52 15.98 10.72
N LYS A 204 -12.41 16.04 11.71
CA LYS A 204 -13.87 15.95 11.48
C LYS A 204 -14.40 17.13 10.67
N LYS A 205 -13.91 18.35 10.93
CA LYS A 205 -14.26 19.52 10.13
C LYS A 205 -13.80 19.39 8.67
N ALA A 206 -12.57 18.92 8.44
CA ALA A 206 -12.08 18.65 7.09
C ALA A 206 -12.88 17.55 6.37
N MET A 207 -13.31 16.50 7.10
CA MET A 207 -14.21 15.48 6.57
C MET A 207 -15.54 16.08 6.10
N ASP A 208 -16.14 16.97 6.89
CA ASP A 208 -17.39 17.64 6.53
C ASP A 208 -17.24 18.49 5.25
N TRP A 209 -16.14 19.24 5.10
CA TRP A 209 -15.88 20.02 3.89
C TRP A 209 -15.64 19.16 2.64
N LEU A 210 -15.10 17.96 2.80
CA LEU A 210 -14.84 17.00 1.72
C LEU A 210 -16.06 16.12 1.39
N GLY A 211 -17.24 16.41 1.97
CA GLY A 211 -18.48 15.69 1.72
C GLY A 211 -18.64 14.37 2.48
N TYR A 212 -17.77 14.11 3.46
CA TYR A 212 -17.92 13.02 4.42
C TYR A 212 -18.67 13.51 5.67
N TYR A 213 -19.01 12.59 6.57
CA TYR A 213 -19.59 12.93 7.86
C TYR A 213 -18.53 12.85 8.97
N GLY A 214 -18.05 14.00 9.44
CA GLY A 214 -17.18 14.13 10.61
C GLY A 214 -17.97 14.29 11.91
N GLY A 215 -18.94 15.22 11.91
CA GLY A 215 -19.85 15.47 13.03
C GLY A 215 -19.16 15.97 14.31
N PRO A 216 -19.88 16.11 15.43
CA PRO A 216 -19.31 16.66 16.66
C PRO A 216 -18.34 15.69 17.36
N CYS A 217 -17.41 16.25 18.14
CA CYS A 217 -16.60 15.48 19.08
C CYS A 217 -17.38 15.19 20.38
N ARG A 218 -16.97 14.15 21.11
CA ARG A 218 -17.48 13.89 22.46
C ARG A 218 -16.62 14.67 23.47
N ALA A 219 -17.26 15.29 24.47
CA ALA A 219 -16.57 15.96 25.56
C ALA A 219 -15.52 15.04 26.23
N PRO A 220 -14.34 15.56 26.63
CA PRO A 220 -13.99 16.98 26.76
C PRO A 220 -13.47 17.67 25.49
N LEU A 221 -13.39 16.96 24.35
CA LEU A 221 -13.01 17.58 23.08
C LEU A 221 -14.08 18.55 22.62
N GLN A 222 -13.66 19.78 22.31
CA GLN A 222 -14.52 20.88 21.87
C GLN A 222 -14.50 21.01 20.35
N GLU A 223 -15.45 21.77 19.82
CA GLU A 223 -15.41 22.23 18.42
C GLU A 223 -14.28 23.23 18.22
N LEU A 224 -13.88 23.43 16.97
CA LEU A 224 -12.92 24.46 16.62
C LEU A 224 -13.55 25.85 16.78
N SER A 225 -12.76 26.81 17.23
CA SER A 225 -13.11 28.22 17.12
C SER A 225 -13.18 28.66 15.66
N PRO A 226 -13.91 29.75 15.34
CA PRO A 226 -13.94 30.30 13.98
C PRO A 226 -12.55 30.59 13.40
N GLU A 227 -11.62 31.04 14.24
CA GLU A 227 -10.22 31.32 13.87
C GLU A 227 -9.46 30.04 13.50
N GLU A 228 -9.60 28.97 14.31
CA GLU A 228 -8.98 27.67 14.02
C GLU A 228 -9.59 27.01 12.78
N GLU A 229 -10.88 27.19 12.52
CA GLU A 229 -11.51 26.73 11.28
C GLU A 229 -10.97 27.48 10.06
N GLU A 230 -10.69 28.78 10.16
CA GLU A 230 -10.06 29.53 9.05
C GLU A 230 -8.65 29.02 8.78
N GLU A 231 -7.83 28.87 9.82
CA GLU A 231 -6.46 28.35 9.69
C GLU A 231 -6.44 26.94 9.08
N LEU A 232 -7.32 26.06 9.55
CA LEU A 232 -7.49 24.72 8.99
C LEU A 232 -7.88 24.79 7.51
N ARG A 233 -8.76 25.72 7.12
CA ARG A 233 -9.17 25.87 5.73
C ARG A 233 -8.02 26.32 4.84
N LEU A 234 -7.24 27.29 5.31
CA LEU A 234 -6.06 27.79 4.61
C LEU A 234 -5.01 26.69 4.39
N ASP A 235 -4.76 25.86 5.41
CA ASP A 235 -3.83 24.72 5.30
C ASP A 235 -4.26 23.75 4.17
N PHE A 236 -5.55 23.56 3.95
CA PHE A 236 -6.06 22.71 2.86
C PHE A 236 -6.11 23.42 1.50
N THR A 237 -6.59 24.66 1.43
CA THR A 237 -6.72 25.41 0.16
C THR A 237 -5.36 25.76 -0.43
N ASN A 238 -4.40 26.22 0.39
CA ASN A 238 -3.06 26.59 -0.07
C ASN A 238 -2.29 25.39 -0.65
N ASN A 239 -2.67 24.18 -0.22
CA ASN A 239 -2.11 22.93 -0.71
C ASN A 239 -2.99 22.24 -1.77
N GLY A 240 -4.08 22.87 -2.21
CA GLY A 240 -4.94 22.41 -3.30
C GLY A 240 -5.73 21.15 -2.97
N TRP A 241 -6.20 21.01 -1.73
CA TRP A 241 -7.05 19.90 -1.28
C TRP A 241 -8.49 20.32 -0.95
N LEU A 242 -8.76 21.63 -0.96
CA LEU A 242 -10.09 22.25 -0.87
C LEU A 242 -10.15 23.37 -1.92
#